data_AF-A0A953LPV5-F1
#
_entry.id   AF-A0A953LPV5-F1
#
_cell.length_a   1.000
_cell.length_b   1.000
_cell.length_c   1.000
_cell.angle_alpha   90.00
_cell.angle_beta   90.00
_cell.angle_gamma   90.00
#
_symmetry.space_group_name_H-M   'P 1'
#
loop_
_entity.id
_entity.type
_entity.pdbx_description
1 polymer ?
#
loop_
_entity_poly.entity_id
_entity_poly.type
_entity_poly.pdbx_seq_one_letter_code
_entity_poly.pdbx_strand_id
1 'polypeptide(L)'
;MTTAKHKTIPDTEEAWGSGELGREAEFAERLPDDADTEAMIDEALGLQPISIRLEKSLIEDFKLIASLHGLGYQPLMRQALRRFADCEKKRILQEAVAAQVRAKKKDKEAAAPARPAAKARKAA
;
A
#
# COMPACT_ATOMS: atom_id res chain seq x y z
N MET A 1 24.21 -38.98 29.07
CA MET A 1 22.80 -38.54 29.14
C MET A 1 22.58 -37.90 30.51
N THR A 2 22.65 -36.57 30.58
CA THR A 2 22.37 -35.80 31.80
C THR A 2 21.08 -35.05 31.58
N THR A 3 20.00 -35.53 32.20
CA THR A 3 18.69 -34.88 32.26
C THR A 3 18.80 -33.62 33.12
N ALA A 4 18.75 -32.45 32.49
CA ALA A 4 18.61 -31.18 33.20
C ALA A 4 17.16 -31.09 33.74
N LYS A 5 17.00 -30.82 35.04
CA LYS A 5 15.69 -30.53 35.65
C LYS A 5 15.16 -29.22 35.07
N HIS A 6 14.01 -29.23 34.39
CA HIS A 6 13.29 -28.00 34.07
C HIS A 6 12.84 -27.31 35.36
N LYS A 7 13.23 -26.05 35.53
CA LYS A 7 12.73 -25.18 36.60
C LYS A 7 11.25 -24.92 36.31
N THR A 8 10.35 -25.31 37.20
CA THR A 8 8.92 -25.07 37.03
C THR A 8 8.65 -23.58 37.29
N ILE A 9 8.17 -22.87 36.28
CA ILE A 9 7.81 -21.44 36.37
C ILE A 9 6.30 -21.35 36.59
N PRO A 10 5.82 -20.53 37.54
CA PRO A 10 4.39 -20.35 37.77
C PRO A 10 3.72 -19.58 36.60
N ASP A 11 2.59 -20.09 36.12
CA ASP A 11 1.78 -19.46 35.06
C ASP A 11 1.05 -18.22 35.61
N THR A 12 1.77 -17.09 35.63
CA THR A 12 1.35 -15.81 36.21
C THR A 12 1.57 -14.69 35.19
N GLU A 13 0.74 -13.64 35.24
CA GLU A 13 0.81 -12.51 34.30
C GLU A 13 2.16 -11.79 34.37
N GLU A 14 2.76 -11.72 35.56
CA GLU A 14 4.09 -11.15 35.79
C GLU A 14 5.21 -11.99 35.16
N ALA A 15 5.10 -13.32 35.17
CA ALA A 15 6.08 -14.22 34.54
C ALA A 15 6.04 -14.12 33.00
N TRP A 16 4.85 -13.94 32.42
CA TRP A 16 4.68 -13.63 30.99
C TRP A 16 5.20 -12.24 30.63
N GLY A 17 4.88 -11.22 31.44
CA GLY A 17 5.27 -9.83 31.19
C GLY A 17 6.77 -9.57 31.32
N SER A 18 7.43 -10.22 32.28
CA SER A 18 8.89 -10.19 32.44
C SER A 18 9.61 -11.01 31.37
N GLY A 19 8.92 -11.97 30.74
CA GLY A 19 9.49 -12.91 29.80
C GLY A 19 10.32 -14.02 30.45
N GLU A 20 10.18 -14.25 31.76
CA GLU A 20 10.70 -15.45 32.42
C GLU A 20 10.02 -16.70 31.84
N LEU A 21 8.73 -16.59 31.47
CA LEU A 21 7.97 -17.62 30.78
C LEU A 21 7.83 -17.29 29.28
N GLY A 22 8.06 -18.28 28.41
CA GLY A 22 7.75 -18.20 26.98
C GLY A 22 8.81 -17.54 26.08
N ARG A 23 9.93 -17.06 26.64
CA ARG A 23 11.09 -16.54 25.86
C ARG A 23 12.29 -17.49 25.83
N GLU A 24 12.14 -18.69 26.35
CA GLU A 24 13.24 -19.66 26.37
C GLU A 24 13.49 -20.18 24.94
N ALA A 25 14.74 -20.09 24.49
CA ALA A 25 15.12 -20.48 23.13
C ALA A 25 14.88 -21.98 22.83
N GLU A 26 14.79 -22.82 23.86
CA GLU A 26 14.48 -24.25 23.74
C GLU A 26 13.06 -24.51 23.19
N PHE A 27 12.12 -23.58 23.42
CA PHE A 27 10.75 -23.66 22.89
C PHE A 27 10.56 -22.85 21.60
N ALA A 28 11.60 -22.18 21.11
CA ALA A 28 11.57 -21.46 19.86
C ALA A 28 12.04 -22.38 18.73
N GLU A 29 11.16 -22.68 17.77
CA GLU A 29 11.51 -23.39 16.55
C GLU A 29 11.58 -22.43 15.37
N ARG A 30 12.61 -22.58 14.53
CA ARG A 30 12.68 -21.84 13.27
C ARG A 30 11.61 -22.39 12.35
N LEU A 31 10.75 -21.50 11.86
CA LEU A 31 9.77 -21.84 10.84
C LEU A 31 10.47 -22.44 9.61
N PRO A 32 9.98 -23.56 9.04
CA PRO A 32 10.61 -24.15 7.88
C PRO A 32 10.59 -23.18 6.70
N ASP A 33 11.66 -23.24 5.89
CA ASP A 33 11.83 -22.40 4.70
C ASP A 33 11.31 -23.16 3.48
N ASP A 34 9.99 -23.38 3.47
CA ASP A 34 9.27 -24.16 2.47
C ASP A 34 8.14 -23.37 1.81
N ALA A 35 7.70 -23.85 0.65
CA ALA A 35 6.72 -23.16 -0.19
C ALA A 35 5.33 -23.08 0.46
N ASP A 36 4.95 -24.04 1.31
CA ASP A 36 3.63 -24.02 1.97
C ASP A 36 3.61 -22.93 3.03
N THR A 37 4.69 -22.79 3.79
CA THR A 37 4.87 -21.69 4.75
C THR A 37 4.86 -20.32 4.06
N GLU A 38 5.58 -20.15 2.94
CA GLU A 38 5.54 -18.91 2.16
C GLU A 38 4.12 -18.60 1.64
N ALA A 39 3.41 -19.61 1.14
CA ALA A 39 2.03 -19.45 0.66
C ALA A 39 1.06 -19.03 1.78
N MET A 40 1.20 -19.59 2.98
CA MET A 40 0.40 -19.18 4.15
C MET A 40 0.63 -17.71 4.52
N ILE A 41 1.89 -17.24 4.44
CA ILE A 41 2.23 -15.83 4.68
C ILE A 41 1.62 -14.94 3.60
N ASP A 42 1.74 -15.33 2.33
CA ASP A 42 1.17 -14.59 1.22
C ASP A 42 -0.36 -14.50 1.33
N GLU A 43 -1.04 -15.60 1.64
CA GLU A 43 -2.50 -15.63 1.84
C GLU A 43 -2.94 -14.73 3.00
N ALA A 44 -2.29 -14.84 4.16
CA ALA A 44 -2.59 -14.02 5.33
C ALA A 44 -2.42 -12.51 5.05
N LEU A 45 -1.49 -12.15 4.16
CA LEU A 45 -1.22 -10.77 3.76
C LEU A 45 -1.99 -10.33 2.50
N GLY A 46 -2.78 -11.22 1.88
CA GLY A 46 -3.47 -10.96 0.62
C GLY A 46 -2.52 -10.67 -0.55
N LEU A 47 -1.33 -11.26 -0.52
CA LEU A 47 -0.32 -11.15 -1.56
C LEU A 47 -0.55 -12.23 -2.62
N GLN A 48 -0.31 -11.86 -3.87
CA GLN A 48 -0.33 -12.80 -4.99
C GLN A 48 1.03 -12.76 -5.68
N PRO A 49 1.74 -13.89 -5.79
CA PRO A 49 2.98 -13.94 -6.54
C PRO A 49 2.69 -13.68 -8.02
N ILE A 50 3.43 -12.75 -8.62
CA ILE A 50 3.36 -12.44 -10.05
C ILE A 50 4.72 -12.60 -10.69
N SER A 51 4.75 -13.17 -11.90
CA SER A 51 5.97 -13.22 -12.71
C SER A 51 6.01 -12.03 -13.66
N ILE A 52 6.91 -11.08 -13.38
CA ILE A 52 7.16 -9.92 -14.25
C ILE A 52 8.58 -9.96 -14.80
N ARG A 53 8.76 -9.48 -16.03
CA ARG A 53 10.09 -9.30 -16.63
C ARG A 53 10.52 -7.85 -16.48
N LEU A 54 11.70 -7.64 -15.91
CA LEU A 54 12.33 -6.32 -15.75
C LEU A 54 13.76 -6.36 -16.29
N GLU A 55 14.29 -5.19 -16.64
CA GLU A 55 15.70 -5.05 -17.01
C GLU A 55 16.61 -5.39 -15.83
N LYS A 56 17.74 -6.04 -16.10
CA LYS A 56 18.69 -6.45 -15.04
C LYS A 56 19.25 -5.24 -14.28
N SER A 57 19.61 -4.18 -14.98
CA SER A 57 20.06 -2.91 -14.39
C SER A 57 19.04 -2.37 -13.40
N LEU A 58 17.78 -2.32 -13.81
CA LEU A 58 16.69 -1.81 -12.99
C LEU A 58 16.49 -2.64 -11.71
N ILE A 59 16.59 -3.97 -11.79
CA ILE A 59 16.50 -4.84 -10.60
C ILE A 59 17.62 -4.51 -9.60
N GLU A 60 18.85 -4.34 -10.10
CA GLU A 60 20.00 -4.04 -9.24
C GLU A 60 19.89 -2.63 -8.63
N ASP A 61 19.42 -1.64 -9.38
CA ASP A 61 19.15 -0.29 -8.87
C ASP A 61 18.13 -0.33 -7.72
N PHE A 62 17.04 -1.09 -7.87
CA PHE A 62 16.04 -1.23 -6.81
C PHE A 62 16.57 -1.97 -5.59
N LYS A 63 17.42 -2.99 -5.76
CA LYS A 63 18.08 -3.66 -4.63
C LYS A 63 18.99 -2.70 -3.88
N LEU A 64 19.75 -1.87 -4.59
CA LEU A 64 20.63 -0.87 -3.98
C LEU A 64 19.82 0.20 -3.23
N ILE A 65 18.75 0.72 -3.83
CA ILE A 65 17.87 1.68 -3.15
C ILE A 65 17.24 1.05 -1.91
N ALA A 66 16.81 -0.21 -2.01
CA ALA A 66 16.21 -0.92 -0.89
C ALA A 66 17.20 -1.07 0.27
N SER A 67 18.46 -1.45 -0.01
CA SER A 67 19.49 -1.59 1.01
C SER A 67 19.82 -0.27 1.72
N LEU A 68 19.89 0.84 0.97
CA LEU A 68 20.07 2.18 1.53
C LEU A 68 18.93 2.59 2.48
N HIS A 69 17.72 2.09 2.23
CA HIS A 69 16.53 2.37 3.03
C HIS A 69 16.30 1.32 4.15
N GLY A 70 17.18 0.32 4.29
CA GLY A 70 17.00 -0.79 5.24
C GLY A 70 15.80 -1.70 4.91
N LEU A 71 15.40 -1.76 3.64
CA LEU A 71 14.28 -2.55 3.15
C LEU A 71 14.76 -3.67 2.22
N GLY A 72 13.93 -4.72 2.08
CA GLY A 72 14.09 -5.69 1.00
C GLY A 72 13.60 -5.15 -0.34
N TYR A 73 14.09 -5.73 -1.43
CA TYR A 73 13.66 -5.41 -2.80
C TYR A 73 12.14 -5.55 -2.98
N GLN A 74 11.56 -6.67 -2.53
CA GLN A 74 10.12 -6.93 -2.63
C GLN A 74 9.27 -5.90 -1.86
N PRO A 75 9.55 -5.58 -0.57
CA PRO A 75 8.89 -4.48 0.13
C PRO A 75 8.96 -3.13 -0.60
N LEU A 76 10.15 -2.74 -1.09
CA LEU A 76 10.32 -1.49 -1.83
C LEU A 76 9.48 -1.48 -3.10
N MET A 77 9.51 -2.57 -3.87
CA MET A 77 8.76 -2.70 -5.11
C MET A 77 7.25 -2.56 -4.88
N ARG A 78 6.71 -3.22 -3.84
CA ARG A 78 5.29 -3.08 -3.46
C ARG A 78 4.94 -1.64 -3.12
N GLN A 79 5.79 -0.94 -2.36
CA GLN A 79 5.56 0.47 -2.02
C GLN A 79 5.57 1.35 -3.27
N ALA A 80 6.52 1.14 -4.18
CA ALA A 80 6.63 1.90 -5.42
C ALA A 80 5.39 1.72 -6.31
N LEU A 81 4.97 0.47 -6.55
CA LEU A 81 3.79 0.15 -7.35
C LEU A 81 2.51 0.72 -6.74
N ARG A 82 2.36 0.63 -5.41
CA ARG A 82 1.21 1.21 -4.71
C ARG A 82 1.17 2.72 -4.83
N ARG A 83 2.29 3.40 -4.61
CA ARG A 83 2.40 4.86 -4.76
C ARG A 83 2.02 5.30 -6.16
N PHE A 84 2.52 4.59 -7.18
CA PHE A 84 2.17 4.87 -8.57
C PHE A 84 0.65 4.72 -8.81
N ALA A 85 0.06 3.60 -8.40
CA ALA A 85 -1.37 3.36 -8.58
C ALA A 85 -2.25 4.39 -7.86
N ASP A 86 -1.88 4.78 -6.64
CA ASP A 86 -2.65 5.77 -5.87
C ASP A 86 -2.57 7.18 -6.48
N CYS A 87 -1.40 7.57 -7.00
CA CYS A 87 -1.23 8.82 -7.74
C CYS A 87 -2.06 8.82 -9.04
N GLU A 88 -2.04 7.72 -9.77
CA GLU A 88 -2.74 7.61 -11.05
C GLU A 88 -4.27 7.65 -10.86
N LYS A 89 -4.79 6.95 -9.85
CA LYS A 89 -6.22 7.02 -9.48
C LYS A 89 -6.64 8.45 -9.15
N LYS A 90 -5.84 9.17 -8.36
CA LYS A 90 -6.13 10.57 -8.00
C LYS A 90 -6.17 11.45 -9.23
N ARG A 91 -5.20 11.30 -10.14
CA ARG A 91 -5.14 12.06 -11.39
C ARG A 91 -6.39 11.83 -12.25
N ILE A 92 -6.75 10.57 -12.49
CA ILE A 92 -7.95 10.21 -13.27
C ILE A 92 -9.22 10.80 -12.66
N LEU A 93 -9.38 10.72 -11.33
CA LEU A 93 -10.54 11.28 -10.64
C LEU A 93 -10.61 12.81 -10.77
N GLN A 94 -9.47 13.49 -10.62
CA GLN A 94 -9.38 14.94 -10.78
C GLN A 94 -9.76 15.38 -12.19
N GLU A 95 -9.28 14.67 -13.21
CA GLU A 95 -9.62 14.92 -14.61
C GLU A 95 -11.12 14.71 -14.88
N ALA A 96 -11.68 13.61 -14.37
CA ALA A 96 -13.12 13.32 -14.51
C ALA A 96 -13.99 14.40 -13.85
N VAL A 97 -13.64 14.83 -12.64
CA VAL A 97 -14.35 15.92 -11.94
C VAL A 97 -14.21 17.24 -12.70
N ALA A 98 -13.01 17.58 -13.16
CA ALA A 98 -12.78 18.80 -13.93
C ALA A 98 -13.60 18.81 -15.24
N ALA A 99 -13.69 17.67 -15.93
CA ALA A 99 -14.52 17.50 -17.13
C ALA A 99 -16.01 17.70 -16.82
N GLN A 100 -16.53 17.10 -15.73
CA GLN A 100 -17.92 17.27 -15.32
C GLN A 100 -18.23 18.73 -14.93
N VAL A 101 -17.32 19.41 -14.23
CA VAL A 101 -17.49 20.84 -13.88
C VAL A 101 -17.51 21.71 -15.14
N ARG A 102 -16.64 21.43 -16.11
CA ARG A 102 -16.63 22.13 -17.40
C ARG A 102 -17.92 21.89 -18.20
N ALA A 103 -18.42 20.66 -18.24
CA ALA A 103 -19.69 20.33 -18.88
C ALA A 103 -20.86 21.09 -18.21
N LYS A 104 -20.97 21.01 -16.89
CA LYS A 104 -22.00 21.74 -16.12
C LYS A 104 -21.91 23.26 -16.27
N LYS A 105 -20.70 23.82 -16.41
CA LYS A 105 -20.53 25.25 -16.72
C LYS A 105 -21.04 25.60 -18.12
N LYS A 106 -20.71 24.80 -19.14
CA LYS A 106 -21.21 24.98 -20.50
C LYS A 106 -22.74 24.89 -20.56
N ASP A 107 -23.33 23.94 -19.84
CA ASP A 107 -24.79 23.78 -19.79
C ASP A 107 -25.46 24.98 -19.09
N LYS A 108 -24.86 25.51 -18.02
CA LYS A 108 -25.36 26.72 -17.33
C LYS A 108 -25.20 27.99 -18.16
N GLU A 109 -24.14 28.09 -18.96
CA GLU A 109 -23.88 29.23 -19.84
C GLU A 109 -24.77 29.20 -21.09
N ALA A 110 -25.09 28.01 -21.61
CA ALA A 110 -26.07 27.82 -22.67
C ALA A 110 -27.53 28.03 -22.21
N ALA A 111 -27.83 27.79 -20.93
CA ALA A 111 -29.16 28.00 -20.34
C ALA A 111 -29.38 29.43 -19.79
N ALA A 112 -28.38 30.31 -19.83
CA ALA A 112 -28.56 31.72 -19.47
C ALA A 112 -29.35 32.42 -20.60
N PRO A 113 -30.55 32.99 -20.34
CA PRO A 113 -31.35 33.59 -21.40
C PRO A 113 -30.63 34.81 -21.98
N ALA A 114 -30.55 34.86 -23.31
CA ALA A 114 -30.07 36.02 -24.06
C ALA A 114 -30.83 37.27 -23.59
N ARG A 115 -30.11 38.15 -22.89
CA ARG A 115 -30.60 39.43 -22.38
C ARG A 115 -31.22 40.21 -23.56
N PRO A 116 -32.49 40.63 -23.51
CA PRO A 116 -33.15 41.19 -24.68
C PRO A 116 -32.48 42.52 -25.06
N ALA A 117 -32.09 42.64 -26.33
CA ALA A 117 -31.50 43.83 -26.90
C ALA A 117 -32.44 45.03 -26.69
N ALA A 118 -32.01 45.98 -25.86
CA ALA A 118 -32.73 47.22 -25.62
C ALA A 118 -32.81 48.03 -26.93
N LYS A 119 -33.99 48.07 -27.56
CA LYS A 119 -34.31 49.01 -28.63
C LYS A 119 -34.34 50.43 -28.05
N ALA A 120 -33.21 51.14 -28.11
CA ALA A 120 -33.21 52.59 -27.96
C ALA A 120 -33.64 53.23 -29.29
N ARG A 121 -34.65 54.09 -29.17
CA ARG A 121 -35.50 54.64 -30.21
C ARG A 121 -34.78 55.75 -30.98
N LYS A 122 -35.02 55.81 -32.30
CA LYS A 122 -34.83 57.02 -33.11
C LYS A 122 -35.74 58.14 -32.58
N ALA A 123 -35.17 59.32 -32.35
CA ALA A 123 -35.82 60.63 -32.39
C ALA A 123 -34.78 61.55 -33.06
N ALA A 124 -34.98 62.02 -34.29
CA ALA A 124 -35.89 63.08 -34.72
C ALA A 124 -35.46 64.43 -34.17
#